data_AF-A0AAU8FW63-F1
#
_entry.id   AF-A0AAU8FW63-F1
#
_cell.length_a   1.000
_cell.length_b   1.000
_cell.length_c   1.000
_cell.angle_alpha   90.00
_cell.angle_beta   90.00
_cell.angle_gamma   90.00
#
_symmetry.space_group_name_H-M   'P 1'
#
loop_
_entity.id
_entity.type
_entity.pdbx_description
1 polymer ?
#
loop_
_entity_poly.entity_id
_entity_poly.type
_entity_poly.pdbx_seq_one_letter_code
_entity_poly.pdbx_strand_id
1 'polypeptide(L)'
;MQQVLSPPPTRTRGGNHNDRVDSVLLANDFTILRDVAISRRKYKGFQLYAWPPKWMSSIYYAFDGKRAVDALMIDYDEVTEEEIAEAVREAKENGTALMIFGHEPLYSAPVNGEYGFNVSFLAAVLREAHRQKLKFYTMSELPEVR
;
A
#
# COMPACT_ATOMS: atom_id res chain seq x y z
N MET A 1 27.45 6.74 -24.13
CA MET A 1 26.00 6.61 -23.82
C MET A 1 25.87 6.53 -22.32
N GLN A 2 25.37 7.57 -21.65
CA GLN A 2 25.05 7.51 -20.23
C GLN A 2 23.64 6.91 -20.11
N GLN A 3 23.49 5.81 -19.36
CA GLN A 3 22.18 5.31 -18.97
C GLN A 3 21.57 6.33 -18.01
N VAL A 4 20.48 6.96 -18.44
CA VAL A 4 19.63 7.76 -17.56
C VAL A 4 18.89 6.75 -16.69
N LEU A 5 19.37 6.55 -15.45
CA LEU A 5 18.66 5.77 -14.45
C LEU A 5 17.43 6.57 -14.03
N SER A 6 16.23 6.09 -14.38
CA SER A 6 14.98 6.63 -13.86
C SER A 6 15.00 6.57 -12.33
N PRO A 7 14.59 7.63 -11.62
CA PRO A 7 14.61 7.64 -10.17
C PRO A 7 13.62 6.61 -9.56
N PRO A 8 13.94 6.08 -8.38
CA PRO A 8 13.10 5.10 -7.69
C PRO A 8 11.78 5.72 -7.22
N PRO A 9 10.71 4.94 -6.98
CA PRO A 9 9.42 5.44 -6.50
C PRO A 9 9.54 6.33 -5.24
N THR A 10 8.76 7.42 -5.18
CA THR A 10 8.73 8.32 -4.00
C THR A 10 7.41 8.28 -3.25
N ARG A 11 7.51 8.66 -1.97
CA ARG A 11 6.38 8.91 -1.07
C ARG A 11 6.35 10.39 -0.70
N THR A 12 5.17 10.99 -0.69
CA THR A 12 4.90 12.26 -0.02
C THR A 12 5.16 12.11 1.50
N ARG A 13 6.03 12.96 2.06
CA ARG A 13 6.28 12.97 3.51
C ARG A 13 5.11 13.68 4.19
N GLY A 14 4.04 12.95 4.50
CA GLY A 14 2.85 13.53 5.15
C GLY A 14 1.55 12.75 4.95
N GLY A 15 1.50 11.77 4.06
CA GLY A 15 0.34 10.89 3.93
C GLY A 15 -0.81 11.48 3.10
N ASN A 16 -0.56 12.46 2.22
CA ASN A 16 -1.58 13.02 1.34
C ASN A 16 -0.99 13.48 0.01
N HIS A 17 -1.63 13.05 -1.08
CA HIS A 17 -1.34 13.49 -2.43
C HIS A 17 -1.43 15.01 -2.47
N ASN A 18 -0.45 15.63 -3.10
CA ASN A 18 -0.38 17.09 -3.21
C ASN A 18 0.00 17.43 -4.63
N ASP A 19 -0.95 17.95 -5.40
CA ASP A 19 -0.79 18.24 -6.83
C ASP A 19 0.50 19.00 -7.16
N ARG A 20 0.95 19.90 -6.27
CA ARG A 20 2.19 20.66 -6.45
C ARG A 20 3.43 19.80 -6.24
N VAL A 21 3.44 18.95 -5.21
CA VAL A 21 4.58 18.06 -4.93
C VAL A 21 4.62 16.94 -5.97
N ASP A 22 3.47 16.36 -6.27
CA ASP A 22 3.31 15.26 -7.21
C ASP A 22 3.70 15.69 -8.62
N SER A 23 3.31 16.91 -9.04
CA SER A 23 3.74 17.48 -10.32
C SER A 23 5.25 17.68 -10.40
N VAL A 24 5.90 18.14 -9.33
CA VAL A 24 7.36 18.29 -9.28
C VAL A 24 8.05 16.93 -9.34
N LEU A 25 7.55 15.92 -8.61
CA LEU A 25 8.13 14.58 -8.62
C LEU A 25 7.96 13.94 -10.00
N LEU A 26 6.77 14.00 -10.62
CA LEU A 26 6.57 13.47 -11.96
C LEU A 26 7.41 14.19 -13.02
N ALA A 27 7.69 15.49 -12.84
CA ALA A 27 8.59 16.26 -13.70
C ALA A 27 10.08 15.91 -13.49
N ASN A 28 10.43 15.22 -12.41
CA ASN A 28 11.78 14.70 -12.13
C ASN A 28 11.84 13.19 -12.37
N ASP A 29 11.12 12.68 -13.38
CA ASP A 29 11.19 11.29 -13.87
C ASP A 29 10.74 10.18 -12.89
N PHE A 30 10.08 10.53 -11.79
CA PHE A 30 9.46 9.52 -10.92
C PHE A 30 8.33 8.80 -11.68
N THR A 31 8.39 7.47 -11.73
CA THR A 31 7.50 6.66 -12.58
C THR A 31 6.12 6.42 -11.97
N ILE A 32 6.06 6.32 -10.65
CA ILE A 32 4.83 6.17 -9.87
C ILE A 32 5.01 6.79 -8.48
N LEU A 33 3.96 7.45 -8.02
CA LEU A 33 3.85 8.03 -6.68
C LEU A 33 2.96 7.12 -5.85
N ARG A 34 3.36 6.92 -4.60
CA ARG A 34 2.56 6.16 -3.63
C ARG A 34 2.29 6.99 -2.40
N ASP A 35 1.04 7.00 -1.97
CA ASP A 35 0.64 7.55 -0.68
C ASP A 35 0.09 6.50 0.28
N VAL A 36 -0.32 6.94 1.47
CA VAL A 36 -0.72 6.10 2.59
C VAL A 36 -2.22 6.21 2.83
N ALA A 37 -2.92 5.09 2.69
CA ALA A 37 -4.30 4.96 3.13
C ALA A 37 -4.35 4.27 4.50
N ILE A 38 -5.21 4.77 5.39
CA ILE A 38 -5.39 4.23 6.74
C ILE A 38 -6.83 3.76 6.86
N SER A 39 -7.04 2.46 7.16
CA SER A 39 -8.38 1.88 7.24
C SER A 39 -9.14 2.34 8.49
N ARG A 40 -8.40 2.61 9.57
CA ARG A 40 -8.96 2.92 10.89
C ARG A 40 -8.22 4.07 11.54
N ARG A 41 -8.98 5.00 12.11
CA ARG A 41 -8.41 6.08 12.91
C ARG A 41 -9.05 6.16 14.28
N LYS A 42 -8.22 6.14 15.31
CA LYS A 42 -8.60 6.41 16.70
C LYS A 42 -8.07 7.77 17.15
N TYR A 43 -8.84 8.46 17.98
CA TYR A 43 -8.39 9.67 18.66
C TYR A 43 -8.79 9.59 20.12
N LYS A 44 -7.79 9.63 21.02
CA LYS A 44 -7.99 9.52 22.49
C LYS A 44 -8.86 8.31 22.90
N GLY A 45 -8.65 7.17 22.24
CA GLY A 45 -9.39 5.92 22.51
C GLY A 45 -10.74 5.78 21.81
N PHE A 46 -11.25 6.83 21.17
CA PHE A 46 -12.49 6.77 20.38
C PHE A 46 -12.20 6.45 18.92
N GLN A 47 -12.93 5.49 18.35
CA GLN A 47 -12.90 5.21 16.91
C GLN A 47 -13.57 6.37 16.17
N LEU A 48 -12.82 7.05 15.29
CA LEU A 48 -13.37 8.09 14.41
C LEU A 48 -14.02 7.48 13.18
N TYR A 49 -13.34 6.52 12.55
CA TYR A 49 -13.85 5.76 11.42
C TYR A 49 -13.15 4.41 11.28
N ALA A 50 -13.84 3.41 10.74
CA ALA A 50 -13.27 2.13 10.34
C ALA A 50 -13.87 1.73 8.98
N TRP A 51 -13.02 1.60 7.98
CA TRP A 51 -13.40 1.16 6.64
C TRP A 51 -12.68 -0.13 6.28
N PRO A 52 -13.42 -1.24 6.04
CA PRO A 52 -12.84 -2.46 5.54
C PRO A 52 -12.01 -2.23 4.27
N PRO A 53 -10.78 -2.76 4.18
CA PRO A 53 -9.90 -2.56 3.02
C PRO A 53 -10.54 -2.90 1.67
N LYS A 54 -11.43 -3.90 1.61
CA LYS A 54 -12.17 -4.25 0.39
C LYS A 54 -12.99 -3.13 -0.22
N TRP A 55 -13.35 -2.10 0.55
CA TRP A 55 -14.14 -0.96 0.09
C TRP A 55 -13.28 0.28 -0.19
N MET A 56 -11.97 0.20 0.07
CA MET A 56 -11.04 1.32 -0.11
C MET A 56 -10.50 1.31 -1.55
N SER A 57 -11.31 1.70 -2.53
CA SER A 57 -10.90 1.66 -3.96
C SER A 57 -9.52 2.25 -4.28
N SER A 58 -9.02 3.23 -3.51
CA SER A 58 -7.72 3.86 -3.74
C SER A 58 -6.51 2.95 -3.47
N ILE A 59 -6.68 1.85 -2.73
CA ILE A 59 -5.60 0.88 -2.45
C ILE A 59 -5.48 -0.20 -3.54
N TYR A 60 -6.28 -0.11 -4.60
CA TYR A 60 -6.28 -1.06 -5.71
C TYR A 60 -5.74 -0.39 -6.97
N TYR A 61 -4.62 -0.89 -7.48
CA TYR A 61 -4.06 -0.42 -8.74
C TYR A 61 -4.65 -1.20 -9.92
N ALA A 62 -5.31 -0.50 -10.84
CA ALA A 62 -6.06 -1.11 -11.94
C ALA A 62 -5.25 -1.34 -13.23
N PHE A 63 -3.92 -1.16 -13.20
CA PHE A 63 -3.07 -1.23 -14.40
C PHE A 63 -3.52 -0.29 -15.54
N ASP A 64 -4.10 0.84 -15.17
CA ASP A 64 -4.63 1.86 -16.10
C ASP A 64 -3.56 2.90 -16.51
N GLY A 65 -2.30 2.66 -16.17
CA GLY A 65 -1.18 3.56 -16.45
C GLY A 65 -1.14 4.82 -15.58
N LYS A 66 -2.00 4.93 -14.56
CA LYS A 66 -1.91 6.02 -13.59
C LYS A 66 -0.58 5.96 -12.85
N ARG A 67 -0.01 7.13 -12.59
CA ARG A 67 1.27 7.28 -11.87
C ARG A 67 1.08 7.63 -10.41
N ALA A 68 -0.08 7.34 -9.85
CA ALA A 68 -0.43 7.62 -8.46
C ALA A 68 -1.32 6.50 -7.92
N VAL A 69 -1.04 6.04 -6.69
CA VAL A 69 -1.83 5.02 -5.99
C VAL A 69 -1.67 5.16 -4.48
N ASP A 70 -2.70 4.82 -3.71
CA ASP A 70 -2.55 4.69 -2.26
C ASP A 70 -2.14 3.27 -1.90
N ALA A 71 -1.45 3.09 -0.77
CA ALA A 71 -1.21 1.79 -0.18
C ALA A 71 -1.79 1.72 1.23
N LEU A 72 -2.47 0.62 1.54
CA LEU A 72 -2.99 0.35 2.88
C LEU A 72 -1.82 0.24 3.86
N MET A 73 -1.81 1.10 4.87
CA MET A 73 -0.87 1.00 5.98
C MET A 73 -1.24 -0.18 6.88
N ILE A 74 -0.29 -1.08 7.12
CA ILE A 74 -0.47 -2.23 8.03
C ILE A 74 0.32 -2.10 9.33
N ASP A 75 0.90 -0.92 9.56
CA ASP A 75 1.53 -0.56 10.82
C ASP A 75 0.46 -0.35 11.87
N TYR A 76 0.41 -1.24 12.86
CA TYR A 76 -0.55 -1.21 13.97
C TYR A 76 -2.01 -1.09 13.57
N ASP A 77 -2.33 -1.36 12.30
CA ASP A 77 -3.70 -1.31 11.86
C ASP A 77 -4.44 -2.52 12.43
N GLU A 78 -5.65 -2.30 12.90
CA GLU A 78 -6.53 -3.35 13.43
C GLU A 78 -7.23 -4.09 12.28
N VAL A 79 -6.63 -4.06 11.09
CA VAL A 79 -7.05 -4.88 9.96
C VAL A 79 -6.82 -6.33 10.33
N THR A 80 -7.87 -7.14 10.25
CA THR A 80 -7.78 -8.55 10.59
C THR A 80 -7.30 -9.39 9.40
N GLU A 81 -6.86 -10.62 9.67
CA GLU A 81 -6.48 -11.57 8.60
C GLU A 81 -7.68 -11.87 7.67
N GLU A 82 -8.90 -11.86 8.19
CA GLU A 82 -10.11 -12.05 7.40
C GLU A 82 -10.37 -10.89 6.44
N GLU A 83 -10.24 -9.65 6.95
CA GLU A 83 -10.46 -8.45 6.14
C GLU A 83 -9.42 -8.30 5.03
N ILE A 84 -8.15 -8.59 5.32
CA ILE A 84 -7.13 -8.56 4.28
C ILE A 84 -7.31 -9.71 3.29
N ALA A 85 -7.79 -10.88 3.74
CA ALA A 85 -8.12 -11.97 2.82
C ALA A 85 -9.30 -11.63 1.90
N GLU A 86 -10.30 -10.89 2.39
CA GLU A 86 -11.36 -10.32 1.54
C GLU A 86 -10.78 -9.34 0.53
N ALA A 87 -9.89 -8.44 0.95
CA ALA A 87 -9.26 -7.48 0.05
C ALA A 87 -8.41 -8.15 -1.04
N VAL A 88 -7.72 -9.24 -0.71
CA VAL A 88 -6.95 -10.05 -1.67
C VAL A 88 -7.87 -10.74 -2.68
N ARG A 89 -9.03 -11.25 -2.23
CA ARG A 89 -10.05 -11.82 -3.12
C ARG A 89 -10.62 -10.76 -4.07
N GLU A 90 -10.96 -9.59 -3.54
CA GLU A 90 -11.43 -8.45 -4.33
C GLU A 90 -10.41 -8.06 -5.42
N ALA A 91 -9.12 -8.00 -5.07
CA ALA A 91 -8.05 -7.69 -6.03
C ALA A 91 -8.03 -8.68 -7.19
N LYS A 92 -8.15 -9.97 -6.87
CA LYS A 92 -8.19 -11.06 -7.84
C LYS A 92 -9.42 -10.97 -8.76
N GLU A 93 -10.59 -10.79 -8.17
CA GLU A 93 -11.87 -10.74 -8.90
C GLU A 93 -11.90 -9.57 -9.88
N ASN A 94 -11.34 -8.43 -9.49
CA ASN A 94 -11.29 -7.23 -10.31
C ASN A 94 -10.03 -7.12 -11.21
N GLY A 95 -9.10 -8.08 -11.14
CA GLY A 95 -7.85 -8.02 -11.90
C GLY A 95 -6.95 -6.83 -11.54
N THR A 96 -6.95 -6.41 -10.27
CA THR A 96 -6.18 -5.27 -9.76
C THR A 96 -5.04 -5.73 -8.85
N ALA A 97 -4.06 -4.87 -8.58
CA ALA A 97 -3.06 -5.10 -7.55
C ALA A 97 -3.49 -4.43 -6.23
N LEU A 98 -3.56 -5.21 -5.16
CA LEU A 98 -3.74 -4.69 -3.80
C LEU A 98 -2.43 -4.10 -3.29
N MET A 99 -2.44 -2.82 -2.95
CA MET A 99 -1.29 -2.08 -2.47
C MET A 99 -1.26 -2.08 -0.93
N ILE A 100 -0.18 -2.62 -0.37
CA ILE A 100 0.05 -2.70 1.08
C ILE A 100 1.39 -2.06 1.40
N PHE A 101 1.45 -1.38 2.54
CA PHE A 101 2.62 -0.68 3.01
C PHE A 101 2.82 -0.84 4.51
N GLY A 102 4.05 -1.12 4.92
CA GLY A 102 4.48 -1.02 6.31
C GLY A 102 5.91 -0.49 6.42
N HIS A 103 6.31 0.01 7.58
CA HIS A 103 7.62 0.67 7.76
C HIS A 103 8.74 -0.30 8.07
N GLU A 104 8.70 -0.98 9.22
CA GLU A 104 9.72 -1.95 9.62
C GLU A 104 9.09 -3.25 10.19
N PRO A 105 9.75 -4.41 10.03
CA PRO A 105 9.22 -5.67 10.54
C PRO A 105 9.33 -5.73 12.07
N LEU A 106 8.22 -6.05 12.72
CA LEU A 106 8.16 -6.32 14.16
C LEU A 106 7.90 -7.80 14.41
N TYR A 107 8.77 -8.39 15.23
CA TYR A 107 8.71 -9.81 15.61
C TYR A 107 7.99 -10.03 16.95
N SER A 108 7.66 -8.96 17.66
CA SER A 108 6.86 -8.95 18.88
C SER A 108 5.79 -7.87 18.81
N ALA A 109 4.89 -7.85 19.79
CA ALA A 109 4.02 -6.70 19.98
C ALA A 109 4.88 -5.43 20.14
N PRO A 110 4.45 -4.30 19.56
CA PRO A 110 5.21 -3.06 19.66
C PRO A 110 5.35 -2.60 21.10
N VAL A 111 6.53 -2.12 21.45
CA VAL A 111 6.80 -1.51 22.75
C VAL A 111 7.08 -0.02 22.56
N ASN A 112 6.51 0.83 23.41
CA ASN A 112 6.87 2.26 23.51
C ASN A 112 6.92 3.06 22.19
N GLY A 113 5.90 2.95 21.34
CA GLY A 113 5.81 3.78 20.14
C GLY A 113 6.85 3.43 19.06
N GLU A 114 7.36 2.19 19.07
CA GLU A 114 7.94 1.56 17.87
C GLU A 114 7.04 1.81 16.66
N TYR A 115 7.58 1.73 15.44
CA TYR A 115 6.80 2.03 14.24
C TYR A 115 7.02 1.01 13.14
N GLY A 116 6.16 -0.01 13.11
CA GLY A 116 6.27 -1.09 12.14
C GLY A 116 5.06 -2.02 12.08
N PHE A 117 5.16 -3.03 11.22
CA PHE A 117 4.11 -4.01 10.97
C PHE A 117 4.42 -5.34 11.64
N ASN A 118 3.37 -6.07 12.00
CA ASN A 118 3.51 -7.41 12.56
C ASN A 118 3.91 -8.42 11.45
N VAL A 119 5.05 -9.09 11.61
CA VAL A 119 5.54 -10.08 10.62
C VAL A 119 4.58 -11.24 10.41
N SER A 120 3.88 -11.69 11.46
CA SER A 120 2.87 -12.75 11.35
C SER A 120 1.68 -12.31 10.51
N PHE A 121 1.27 -11.04 10.62
CA PHE A 121 0.22 -10.47 9.77
C PHE A 121 0.65 -10.42 8.30
N LEU A 122 1.84 -9.92 8.00
CA LEU A 122 2.38 -9.95 6.63
C LEU A 122 2.45 -11.39 6.09
N ALA A 123 2.88 -12.35 6.92
CA ALA A 123 2.90 -13.76 6.53
C ALA A 123 1.50 -14.29 6.19
N ALA A 124 0.44 -13.87 6.91
CA ALA A 124 -0.93 -14.22 6.57
C ALA A 124 -1.35 -13.67 5.20
N VAL A 125 -1.03 -12.41 4.91
CA VAL A 125 -1.26 -11.79 3.59
C VAL A 125 -0.57 -12.60 2.47
N LEU A 126 0.72 -12.88 2.64
CA LEU A 126 1.51 -13.61 1.66
C LEU A 126 0.97 -15.03 1.44
N ARG A 127 0.53 -15.70 2.50
CA ARG A 127 -0.08 -17.03 2.45
C ARG A 127 -1.38 -17.03 1.66
N GLU A 128 -2.25 -16.04 1.89
CA GLU A 128 -3.51 -15.89 1.15
C GLU A 128 -3.25 -15.56 -0.32
N ALA A 129 -2.34 -14.63 -0.62
CA ALA A 129 -1.95 -14.30 -2.00
C ALA A 129 -1.40 -15.53 -2.74
N HIS A 130 -0.55 -16.32 -2.07
CA HIS A 130 -0.03 -17.58 -2.61
C HIS A 130 -1.14 -18.61 -2.85
N ARG A 131 -2.06 -18.80 -1.87
CA ARG A 131 -3.22 -19.69 -2.02
C ARG A 131 -4.09 -19.32 -3.22
N GLN A 132 -4.22 -18.01 -3.47
CA GLN A 132 -4.98 -17.46 -4.58
C GLN A 132 -4.23 -17.48 -5.92
N LYS A 133 -2.94 -17.87 -5.92
CA LYS A 133 -2.02 -17.89 -7.08
C LYS A 133 -1.82 -16.51 -7.70
N LEU A 134 -1.69 -15.48 -6.85
CA LEU A 134 -1.46 -14.12 -7.29
C LEU A 134 0.00 -13.84 -7.59
N LYS A 135 0.22 -12.78 -8.37
CA LYS A 135 1.54 -12.24 -8.69
C LYS A 135 1.89 -11.10 -7.74
N PHE A 136 3.17 -10.96 -7.45
CA PHE A 136 3.70 -9.81 -6.73
C PHE A 136 4.36 -8.87 -7.73
N TYR A 137 4.20 -7.57 -7.49
CA TYR A 137 4.77 -6.52 -8.31
C TYR A 137 5.60 -5.59 -7.42
N THR A 138 6.72 -5.15 -7.95
CA THR A 138 7.40 -3.95 -7.48
C THR A 138 6.64 -2.72 -7.98
N MET A 139 6.78 -1.60 -7.27
CA MET A 139 6.18 -0.33 -7.69
C MET A 139 6.60 0.06 -9.12
N SER A 140 7.85 -0.16 -9.50
CA SER A 140 8.37 0.19 -10.83
C SER A 140 7.73 -0.62 -11.97
N GLU A 141 7.27 -1.85 -11.69
CA GLU A 141 6.60 -2.68 -12.69
C GLU A 141 5.15 -2.23 -12.94
N LEU A 142 4.48 -1.61 -11.95
CA LEU A 142 3.05 -1.29 -12.03
C LEU A 142 2.68 -0.46 -13.27
N PRO A 143 3.40 0.62 -13.64
CA PRO A 143 3.08 1.41 -14.84
C PRO A 143 3.42 0.69 -16.17
N GLU A 144 4.19 -0.40 -16.12
CA GLU A 144 4.71 -1.10 -17.29
C GLU A 144 3.87 -2.32 -17.69
N VAL A 145 3.08 -2.85 -16.76
CA VAL A 145 2.17 -3.98 -16.99
C VAL A 145 1.01 -3.54 -17.88
N ARG A 146 0.81 -4.29 -18.98
CA ARG A 146 -0.28 -4.11 -19.96
C ARG A 146 -1.08 -5.39 -20.12
#